data_AF-A0AAW2T593-F1
#
_entry.id   AF-A0AAW2T593-F1
#
_cell.length_a   1.000
_cell.length_b   1.000
_cell.length_c   1.000
_cell.angle_alpha   90.00
_cell.angle_beta   90.00
_cell.angle_gamma   90.00
#
_symmetry.space_group_name_H-M   'P 1'
#
loop_
_entity.id
_entity.type
_entity.pdbx_description
1 polymer ?
#
loop_
_entity_poly.entity_id
_entity_poly.type
_entity_poly.pdbx_seq_one_letter_code
_entity_poly.pdbx_strand_id
1 'polypeptide(L)'
;MREKSSPAEILKEVETNRGKYKFYTVLISLLILMIVGTLILYHNESLDLFDAFYCVCATITTLGYGDKSFSTLGGRVFATFWILISTICLAQFFYCLAELYTERRRKSLVKWVLTRKLTASDLEAADLDNDNVVNAAEFVVYKLKEMGKISEELEW
;
A
#
# COMPACT_ATOMS: atom_id res chain seq x y z
N MET A 1 18.42 -28.33 18.01
CA MET A 1 19.28 -27.18 17.70
C MET A 1 18.39 -25.98 17.42
N ARG A 2 18.43 -24.97 18.29
CA ARG A 2 17.60 -23.75 18.19
C ARG A 2 18.48 -22.70 17.53
N GLU A 3 18.30 -22.50 16.24
CA GLU A 3 19.00 -21.47 15.48
C GLU A 3 18.64 -20.11 16.12
N LYS A 4 19.62 -19.45 16.74
CA LYS A 4 19.45 -18.07 17.20
C LYS A 4 19.49 -17.20 15.94
N SER A 5 18.33 -17.01 15.32
CA SER A 5 18.15 -16.06 14.21
C SER A 5 18.72 -14.70 14.65
N SER A 6 19.54 -14.07 13.82
CA SER A 6 20.17 -12.80 14.16
C SER A 6 19.10 -11.73 14.42
N PRO A 7 19.26 -10.81 15.39
CA PRO A 7 18.28 -9.75 15.65
C PRO A 7 17.89 -8.97 14.38
N ALA A 8 18.83 -8.81 13.44
CA ALA A 8 18.61 -8.17 12.15
C ALA A 8 17.72 -8.99 11.21
N GLU A 9 17.81 -10.32 11.23
CA GLU A 9 16.95 -11.21 10.43
C GLU A 9 15.51 -11.20 10.96
N ILE A 10 15.35 -11.24 12.29
CA ILE A 10 14.05 -11.14 12.95
C ILE A 10 13.38 -9.80 12.61
N LEU A 11 14.12 -8.69 12.67
CA LEU A 11 13.62 -7.36 12.29
C LEU A 11 13.16 -7.32 10.83
N LYS A 12 13.93 -7.92 9.91
CA LYS A 12 13.62 -7.95 8.47
C LYS A 12 12.41 -8.82 8.16
N GLU A 13 12.24 -9.94 8.86
CA GLU A 13 11.04 -10.77 8.77
C GLU A 13 9.80 -10.06 9.32
N VAL A 14 9.93 -9.41 10.49
CA VAL A 14 8.82 -8.65 11.11
C VAL A 14 8.39 -7.50 10.20
N GLU A 15 9.34 -6.78 9.58
CA GLU A 15 9.03 -5.67 8.67
C GLU A 15 8.38 -6.14 7.36
N THR A 16 8.81 -7.29 6.83
CA THR A 16 8.21 -7.89 5.63
C THR A 16 6.82 -8.46 5.91
N ASN A 17 6.64 -9.13 7.05
CA ASN A 17 5.34 -9.63 7.49
C ASN A 17 4.42 -8.48 7.92
N ARG A 18 4.97 -7.29 8.18
CA ARG A 18 4.21 -6.12 8.56
C ARG A 18 3.26 -5.60 7.51
N GLY A 19 3.77 -5.40 6.29
CA GLY A 19 2.91 -5.02 5.16
C GLY A 19 1.87 -6.09 4.85
N LYS A 20 2.26 -7.38 4.95
CA LYS A 20 1.37 -8.50 4.67
C LYS A 20 0.22 -8.58 5.68
N TYR A 21 0.47 -8.48 6.99
CA TYR A 21 -0.61 -8.54 7.98
C TYR A 21 -1.59 -7.39 7.79
N LYS A 22 -1.11 -6.17 7.51
CA LYS A 22 -1.98 -5.02 7.27
C LYS A 22 -2.91 -5.28 6.08
N PHE A 23 -2.33 -5.77 4.97
CA PHE A 23 -3.09 -6.14 3.79
C PHE A 23 -4.15 -7.20 4.09
N TYR A 24 -3.78 -8.30 4.76
CA TYR A 24 -4.72 -9.35 5.13
C TYR A 24 -5.82 -8.87 6.06
N THR A 25 -5.50 -8.02 7.05
CA THR A 25 -6.50 -7.48 7.97
C THR A 25 -7.55 -6.62 7.25
N VAL A 26 -7.13 -5.78 6.30
CA VAL A 26 -8.04 -4.94 5.52
C VAL A 26 -8.87 -5.80 4.56
N LEU A 27 -8.24 -6.78 3.89
CA LEU A 27 -8.94 -7.70 2.98
C LEU A 27 -10.02 -8.50 3.72
N ILE A 28 -9.69 -9.07 4.89
CA ILE A 28 -10.66 -9.81 5.72
C ILE A 28 -11.79 -8.89 6.18
N SER A 29 -11.48 -7.66 6.61
CA SER A 29 -12.49 -6.69 7.02
C SER A 29 -13.46 -6.36 5.88
N LEU A 30 -12.96 -6.20 4.66
CA LEU A 30 -13.78 -5.95 3.47
C LEU A 30 -14.69 -7.15 3.15
N LEU A 31 -14.16 -8.38 3.22
CA LEU A 31 -14.95 -9.59 3.03
C LEU A 31 -16.05 -9.75 4.09
N ILE A 32 -15.78 -9.39 5.35
CA ILE A 32 -16.78 -9.40 6.41
C ILE A 32 -17.89 -8.39 6.08
N LEU A 33 -17.55 -7.16 5.66
CA LEU A 33 -18.54 -6.15 5.28
C LEU A 33 -19.40 -6.59 4.09
N MET A 34 -18.81 -7.28 3.11
CA MET A 34 -19.51 -7.90 1.99
C MET A 34 -20.53 -8.95 2.45
N ILE A 35 -20.11 -9.87 3.34
CA ILE A 35 -20.99 -10.92 3.87
C ILE A 35 -22.13 -10.30 4.67
N VAL A 36 -21.83 -9.35 5.57
CA VAL A 36 -22.84 -8.68 6.40
C VAL A 36 -23.85 -7.94 5.54
N GLY A 37 -23.40 -7.15 4.55
CA GLY A 37 -24.30 -6.46 3.63
C GLY A 37 -25.21 -7.43 2.87
N THR A 38 -24.67 -8.56 2.43
CA THR A 38 -25.41 -9.57 1.65
C THR A 38 -26.48 -10.24 2.50
N LEU A 39 -26.16 -10.61 3.75
CA LEU A 39 -27.12 -11.20 4.68
C LEU A 39 -28.26 -10.25 5.02
N ILE A 40 -27.98 -8.95 5.20
CA ILE A 40 -29.01 -7.93 5.48
C ILE A 40 -29.94 -7.78 4.28
N LEU A 41 -29.41 -7.68 3.05
CA LEU A 41 -30.23 -7.59 1.83
C LEU A 41 -31.07 -8.85 1.59
N TYR A 42 -30.48 -10.03 1.82
CA TYR A 42 -31.21 -11.30 1.71
C TYR A 42 -32.37 -11.39 2.72
N HIS A 43 -32.12 -11.05 3.98
CA HIS A 43 -33.12 -11.22 5.05
C HIS A 43 -34.16 -10.09 5.10
N ASN A 44 -33.76 -8.82 4.91
CA ASN A 44 -34.66 -7.68 5.08
C ASN A 44 -35.34 -7.23 3.80
N GLU A 45 -34.70 -7.41 2.64
CA GLU A 45 -35.25 -7.00 1.34
C GLU A 45 -35.75 -8.19 0.52
N SER A 46 -35.64 -9.42 1.04
CA SER A 46 -36.03 -10.66 0.35
C SER A 46 -35.42 -10.80 -1.06
N LEU A 47 -34.24 -10.21 -1.26
CA LEU A 47 -33.49 -10.33 -2.51
C LEU A 47 -32.89 -11.72 -2.63
N ASP A 48 -32.79 -12.23 -3.86
CA ASP A 48 -32.02 -13.45 -4.12
C ASP A 48 -30.55 -13.27 -3.69
N LEU A 49 -29.88 -14.36 -3.32
CA LEU A 49 -28.49 -14.30 -2.84
C LEU A 49 -27.55 -13.68 -3.87
N PHE A 50 -27.74 -13.97 -5.16
CA PHE A 50 -26.91 -13.41 -6.22
C PHE A 50 -27.17 -11.92 -6.41
N ASP A 51 -28.44 -11.50 -6.40
CA ASP A 51 -28.82 -10.10 -6.51
C ASP A 51 -28.34 -9.27 -5.31
N ALA A 52 -28.44 -9.83 -4.10
CA ALA A 52 -27.94 -9.21 -2.87
C ALA A 52 -26.41 -9.05 -2.93
N PHE A 53 -25.68 -10.10 -3.31
CA PHE A 53 -24.22 -10.05 -3.45
C PHE A 53 -23.78 -9.06 -4.53
N TYR A 54 -24.50 -9.00 -5.66
CA TYR A 54 -24.27 -8.03 -6.73
C TYR A 54 -24.47 -6.59 -6.24
N CYS A 55 -25.59 -6.31 -5.56
CA CYS A 55 -25.88 -5.00 -5.01
C CYS A 55 -24.79 -4.54 -4.02
N VAL A 56 -24.35 -5.45 -3.15
CA VAL A 56 -23.28 -5.19 -2.18
C VAL A 56 -21.95 -4.94 -2.85
N CYS A 57 -21.57 -5.76 -3.84
CA CYS A 57 -20.39 -5.54 -4.67
C CYS A 57 -20.42 -4.14 -5.29
N ALA A 58 -21.51 -3.81 -6.00
CA ALA A 58 -21.68 -2.54 -6.69
C ALA A 58 -21.64 -1.35 -5.72
N THR A 59 -22.16 -1.51 -4.50
CA THR A 59 -22.17 -0.45 -3.50
C THR A 59 -20.79 -0.25 -2.87
N ILE A 60 -20.13 -1.32 -2.41
CA ILE A 60 -18.80 -1.22 -1.78
C ILE A 60 -17.78 -0.69 -2.77
N THR A 61 -17.80 -1.18 -4.02
CA THR A 61 -16.91 -0.71 -5.09
C THR A 61 -17.25 0.68 -5.63
N THR A 62 -18.28 1.34 -5.09
CA THR A 62 -18.75 2.67 -5.48
C THR A 62 -19.25 2.77 -6.94
N LEU A 63 -19.61 1.64 -7.56
CA LEU A 63 -20.26 1.61 -8.89
C LEU A 63 -21.69 2.14 -8.82
N GLY A 64 -22.48 1.66 -7.85
CA GLY A 64 -23.79 2.23 -7.52
C GLY A 64 -24.82 2.26 -8.64
N TYR A 65 -25.00 1.18 -9.39
CA TYR A 65 -25.94 1.12 -10.52
C TYR A 65 -27.41 1.41 -10.16
N GLY A 66 -27.83 1.08 -8.93
CA GLY A 66 -29.13 1.47 -8.37
C GLY A 66 -30.33 0.62 -8.81
N ASP A 67 -30.10 -0.45 -9.58
CA ASP A 67 -31.10 -1.43 -10.01
C ASP A 67 -31.60 -2.31 -8.84
N LYS A 68 -30.72 -2.62 -7.89
CA LYS A 68 -31.03 -3.26 -6.61
C LYS A 68 -30.56 -2.33 -5.48
N SER A 69 -31.38 -2.15 -4.45
CA SER A 69 -31.06 -1.23 -3.36
C SER A 69 -31.80 -1.55 -2.06
N PHE A 70 -31.27 -1.01 -0.95
CA PHE A 70 -31.90 -1.04 0.36
C PHE A 70 -33.19 -0.20 0.35
N SER A 71 -34.35 -0.85 0.22
CA SER A 71 -35.63 -0.17 0.04
C SER A 71 -36.41 -0.03 1.34
N THR A 72 -36.25 -0.96 2.28
CA THR A 72 -36.86 -0.90 3.61
C THR A 72 -36.30 0.25 4.45
N LEU A 73 -37.12 0.77 5.36
CA LEU A 73 -36.72 1.82 6.30
C LEU A 73 -35.49 1.40 7.13
N GLY A 74 -35.50 0.17 7.65
CA GLY A 74 -34.38 -0.38 8.41
C GLY A 74 -33.13 -0.59 7.55
N GLY A 75 -33.29 -1.09 6.33
CA GLY A 75 -32.21 -1.26 5.36
C GLY A 75 -31.50 0.05 5.02
N ARG A 76 -32.25 1.15 4.86
CA ARG A 76 -31.69 2.48 4.55
C ARG A 76 -30.89 3.08 5.70
N VAL A 77 -31.40 2.95 6.93
CA VAL A 77 -30.65 3.40 8.13
C VAL A 77 -29.35 2.62 8.26
N PHE A 78 -29.42 1.29 8.11
CA PHE A 78 -28.22 0.44 8.10
C PHE A 78 -27.24 0.85 6.99
N ALA A 79 -27.73 0.98 5.76
CA ALA A 79 -26.92 1.31 4.59
C ALA A 79 -26.15 2.62 4.77
N THR A 80 -26.75 3.62 5.42
CA THR A 80 -26.09 4.90 5.68
C THR A 80 -24.77 4.72 6.43
N PHE A 81 -24.76 3.97 7.54
CA PHE A 81 -23.54 3.73 8.32
C PHE A 81 -22.63 2.69 7.66
N TRP A 82 -23.22 1.63 7.12
CA TRP A 82 -22.47 0.53 6.51
C TRP A 82 -21.71 0.96 5.25
N ILE A 83 -22.30 1.81 4.41
CA ILE A 83 -21.62 2.36 3.22
C ILE A 83 -20.42 3.20 3.66
N LEU A 84 -20.57 4.11 4.64
CA LEU A 84 -19.46 4.94 5.13
C LEU A 84 -18.27 4.09 5.61
N ILE A 85 -18.54 3.07 6.43
CA ILE A 85 -17.51 2.15 6.94
C ILE A 85 -16.86 1.39 5.78
N SER A 86 -17.67 0.91 4.83
CA SER A 86 -17.18 0.14 3.69
C SER A 86 -16.32 0.98 2.74
N THR A 87 -16.69 2.23 2.48
CA THR A 87 -15.89 3.15 1.67
C THR A 87 -14.56 3.47 2.32
N ILE A 88 -14.51 3.68 3.64
CA ILE A 88 -13.25 3.88 4.37
C ILE A 88 -12.37 2.62 4.28
N CYS A 89 -12.96 1.44 4.48
CA CYS A 89 -12.24 0.17 4.36
C CYS A 89 -11.68 -0.05 2.94
N LEU A 90 -12.45 0.31 1.90
CA LEU A 90 -12.00 0.23 0.52
C LEU A 90 -10.86 1.23 0.23
N ALA A 91 -10.95 2.45 0.75
CA ALA A 91 -9.87 3.44 0.63
C ALA A 91 -8.57 2.94 1.28
N GLN A 92 -8.67 2.32 2.46
CA GLN A 92 -7.53 1.67 3.13
C GLN A 92 -6.96 0.51 2.32
N PHE A 93 -7.82 -0.25 1.62
CA PHE A 93 -7.38 -1.32 0.74
C PHE A 93 -6.52 -0.77 -0.41
N PHE A 94 -7.00 0.28 -1.09
CA PHE A 94 -6.22 0.93 -2.15
C PHE A 94 -4.93 1.56 -1.64
N TYR A 95 -4.96 2.18 -0.46
CA TYR A 95 -3.75 2.71 0.18
C TYR A 95 -2.70 1.61 0.42
N CYS A 96 -3.13 0.47 0.99
CA CYS A 96 -2.23 -0.66 1.22
C CYS A 96 -1.69 -1.24 -0.08
N LEU A 97 -2.53 -1.31 -1.13
CA LEU A 97 -2.09 -1.76 -2.45
C LEU A 97 -1.05 -0.82 -3.06
N ALA A 98 -1.26 0.49 -2.95
CA ALA A 98 -0.32 1.50 -3.41
C ALA A 98 1.00 1.47 -2.61
N GLU A 99 0.94 1.28 -1.30
CA GLU A 99 2.11 1.09 -0.44
C GLU A 99 2.91 -0.15 -0.88
N LEU A 100 2.24 -1.30 -1.08
CA LEU A 100 2.88 -2.53 -1.54
C LEU A 100 3.54 -2.38 -2.92
N TYR A 101 2.89 -1.68 -3.86
CA TYR A 101 3.45 -1.41 -5.17
C TYR A 101 4.67 -0.47 -5.09
N THR A 102 4.54 0.60 -4.32
CA THR A 102 5.57 1.63 -4.17
C THR A 102 6.80 1.11 -3.42
N GLU A 103 6.61 0.34 -2.34
CA GLU A 103 7.70 -0.23 -1.55
C GLU A 103 8.57 -1.19 -2.38
N ARG A 104 7.95 -2.02 -3.24
CA ARG A 104 8.70 -2.89 -4.14
C ARG A 104 9.58 -2.09 -5.09
N ARG A 105 9.03 -1.03 -5.69
CA ARG A 105 9.77 -0.17 -6.62
C ARG A 105 10.90 0.58 -5.90
N ARG A 106 10.63 1.15 -4.73
CA ARG A 106 11.62 1.87 -3.90
C ARG A 106 12.77 0.97 -3.49
N LYS A 107 12.49 -0.24 -2.99
CA LYS A 107 13.54 -1.20 -2.57
C LYS A 107 14.38 -1.68 -3.75
N SER A 108 13.77 -1.92 -4.91
CA SER A 108 14.51 -2.30 -6.13
C SER A 108 15.41 -1.18 -6.64
N LEU A 109 14.94 0.07 -6.65
CA LEU A 109 15.74 1.23 -7.06
C LEU A 109 16.95 1.42 -6.13
N VAL A 110 16.73 1.46 -4.82
CA VAL A 110 17.83 1.58 -3.84
C VAL A 110 18.82 0.44 -3.99
N LYS A 111 18.34 -0.81 -4.09
CA LYS A 111 19.22 -1.96 -4.28
C LYS A 111 20.02 -1.84 -5.59
N TRP A 112 19.37 -1.44 -6.68
CA TRP A 112 20.03 -1.25 -7.98
C TRP A 112 21.12 -0.18 -7.91
N VAL A 113 20.84 0.99 -7.33
CA VAL A 113 21.82 2.08 -7.15
C VAL A 113 23.03 1.64 -6.31
N LEU A 114 22.79 0.86 -5.26
CA LEU A 114 23.85 0.40 -4.34
C LEU A 114 24.66 -0.79 -4.87
N THR A 115 24.10 -1.62 -5.76
CA THR A 115 24.79 -2.82 -6.29
C THR A 115 25.35 -2.65 -7.69
N ARG A 116 25.02 -1.55 -8.39
CA ARG A 116 25.61 -1.19 -9.67
C ARG A 116 27.12 -0.94 -9.51
N LYS A 117 27.90 -1.35 -10.51
CA LYS A 117 29.34 -1.06 -10.57
C LYS A 117 29.57 0.44 -10.67
N LEU A 118 30.51 0.95 -9.88
CA LEU A 118 30.95 2.34 -9.94
C LEU A 118 31.83 2.55 -11.17
N THR A 119 31.58 3.62 -11.94
CA THR A 119 32.42 4.01 -13.08
C THR A 119 33.24 5.27 -12.74
N ALA A 120 34.28 5.56 -13.52
CA ALA A 120 35.10 6.76 -13.33
C ALA A 120 34.26 8.04 -13.46
N SER A 121 33.32 8.08 -14.41
CA SER A 121 32.39 9.21 -14.58
C SER A 121 31.45 9.37 -13.39
N ASP A 122 31.11 8.29 -12.66
CA ASP A 122 30.31 8.38 -11.44
C ASP A 122 31.11 9.00 -10.27
N LEU A 123 32.44 8.80 -10.24
CA LEU A 123 33.33 9.43 -9.25
C LEU A 123 33.55 10.90 -9.58
N GLU A 124 33.77 11.22 -10.85
CA GLU A 124 33.89 12.61 -11.33
C GLU A 124 32.61 13.40 -11.06
N ALA A 125 31.43 12.80 -11.26
CA ALA A 125 30.15 13.44 -10.91
C ALA A 125 29.88 13.51 -9.39
N ALA A 126 30.63 12.77 -8.58
CA ALA A 126 30.53 12.81 -7.12
C ALA A 126 31.48 13.84 -6.48
N ASP A 127 32.55 14.21 -7.18
CA ASP A 127 33.48 15.29 -6.81
C ASP A 127 32.75 16.64 -6.95
N LEU A 128 32.35 17.23 -5.82
CA LEU A 128 31.54 18.45 -5.82
C LEU A 128 32.42 19.71 -5.81
N ASP A 129 33.63 19.63 -5.26
CA ASP A 129 34.54 20.77 -5.15
C ASP A 129 35.65 20.79 -6.23
N ASN A 130 35.68 19.78 -7.12
CA ASN A 130 36.63 19.61 -8.23
C ASN A 130 38.09 19.49 -7.78
N ASP A 131 38.36 18.94 -6.59
CA ASP A 131 39.72 18.71 -6.09
C ASP A 131 40.36 17.40 -6.59
N ASN A 132 39.63 16.60 -7.39
CA ASN A 132 39.96 15.25 -7.86
C ASN A 132 40.03 14.17 -6.77
N VAL A 133 39.46 14.40 -5.59
CA VAL A 133 39.44 13.49 -4.45
C VAL A 133 38.02 13.36 -3.89
N VAL A 134 37.34 12.25 -4.21
CA VAL A 134 36.01 12.00 -3.67
C VAL A 134 36.08 11.60 -2.19
N ASN A 135 35.56 12.46 -1.32
CA ASN A 135 35.44 12.18 0.10
C ASN A 135 34.16 11.35 0.42
N ALA A 136 34.07 10.82 1.64
CA ALA A 136 32.94 10.00 2.04
C ALA A 136 31.60 10.77 2.06
N ALA A 137 31.62 12.08 2.35
CA ALA A 137 30.42 12.90 2.38
C ALA A 137 29.89 13.15 0.96
N GLU A 138 30.76 13.53 0.03
CA GLU A 138 30.49 13.71 -1.40
C GLU A 138 29.91 12.44 -2.02
N PHE A 139 30.54 11.29 -1.76
CA PHE A 139 30.02 10.01 -2.24
C PHE A 139 28.61 9.71 -1.71
N VAL A 140 28.35 10.00 -0.44
CA VAL A 140 27.02 9.81 0.17
C VAL A 140 26.00 10.78 -0.42
N VAL A 141 26.37 12.05 -0.63
CA VAL A 141 25.52 13.06 -1.27
C VAL A 141 25.19 12.64 -2.70
N TYR A 142 26.18 12.24 -3.49
CA TYR A 142 25.97 11.72 -4.84
C TYR A 142 25.01 10.52 -4.86
N LYS A 143 25.20 9.54 -3.95
CA LYS A 143 24.31 8.38 -3.87
C LYS A 143 22.89 8.76 -3.41
N LEU A 144 22.75 9.72 -2.52
CA LEU A 144 21.44 10.26 -2.13
C LEU A 144 20.74 10.96 -3.31
N LYS A 145 21.50 11.68 -4.14
CA LYS A 145 21.03 12.33 -5.36
C LYS A 145 20.60 11.29 -6.41
N GLU A 146 21.41 10.25 -6.65
CA GLU A 146 21.08 9.15 -7.58
C GLU A 146 19.81 8.38 -7.13
N MET A 147 19.59 8.27 -5.82
CA MET A 147 18.36 7.70 -5.24
C MET A 147 17.15 8.64 -5.26
N GLY A 148 17.30 9.89 -5.72
CA GLY A 148 16.25 10.91 -5.73
C GLY A 148 15.81 11.35 -4.33
N LYS A 149 16.70 11.26 -3.33
CA LYS A 149 16.42 11.65 -1.93
C LYS A 149 16.69 13.13 -1.66
N ILE A 150 17.53 13.77 -2.47
CA ILE A 150 17.87 15.19 -2.40
C ILE A 150 17.73 15.80 -3.80
N SER A 151 17.26 17.05 -3.86
CA SER A 151 17.19 17.85 -5.09
C SER A 151 18.54 18.51 -5.38
N GLU A 152 18.75 18.94 -6.64
CA GLU A 152 19.99 19.56 -7.13
C GLU A 152 20.26 20.98 -6.60
N GLU A 153 19.35 21.59 -5.86
CA GLU A 153 19.33 23.03 -5.57
C GLU A 153 20.31 23.49 -4.47
N LEU A 154 21.49 22.90 -4.36
CA LEU A 154 22.56 23.39 -3.48
C LEU A 154 23.81 23.71 -4.30
N GLU A 155 23.67 24.70 -5.19
CA GLU A 155 24.78 25.48 -5.73
C GLU A 155 24.84 26.79 -4.91
N TRP A 156 25.92 26.99 -4.15
CA TRP A 156 26.31 28.28 -3.56
C TRP A 156 27.66 28.68 -4.14
#